data_AF-A0A1H8QS11-F1
#
_entry.id   AF-A0A1H8QS11-F1
#
_cell.length_a   1.000
_cell.length_b   1.000
_cell.length_c   1.000
_cell.angle_alpha   90.00
_cell.angle_beta   90.00
_cell.angle_gamma   90.00
#
_symmetry.space_group_name_H-M   'P 1'
#
loop_
_entity.id
_entity.type
_entity.pdbx_description
1 polymer ?
#
loop_
_entity_poly.entity_id
_entity_poly.type
_entity_poly.pdbx_seq_one_letter_code
_entity_poly.pdbx_strand_id
1 'polypeptide(L)'
;MNATTRCPSCQRFMGFRDGKAVCTVCDGEVRPVEKLADAHDDAERRRPEQTAMPSKWIAFHRANARMYERVADIDRGHHHEALYWADRERRNVDEVEAAATLAVPGKERKEERHG
;
A
#
# COMPACT_ATOMS: atom_id res chain seq x y z
N MET A 1 22.99 11.08 10.40
CA MET A 1 21.58 11.53 10.49
C MET A 1 20.74 10.52 9.74
N ASN A 2 19.88 9.79 10.44
CA ASN A 2 19.21 8.60 9.91
C ASN A 2 18.05 9.05 9.00
N ALA A 3 18.16 8.79 7.69
CA ALA A 3 17.11 9.11 6.72
C ALA A 3 15.85 8.29 7.02
N THR A 4 14.94 8.85 7.83
CA THR A 4 13.64 8.24 8.15
C THR A 4 12.66 8.36 6.98
N THR A 5 13.02 9.14 5.96
CA THR A 5 12.14 9.43 4.84
C THR A 5 12.08 8.23 3.89
N ARG A 6 10.89 7.65 3.79
CA ARG A 6 10.55 6.64 2.78
C ARG A 6 10.11 7.32 1.50
N CYS A 7 10.44 6.71 0.37
CA CYS A 7 9.92 7.14 -0.92
C CYS A 7 8.38 7.05 -0.89
N PRO A 8 7.64 8.12 -1.23
CA PRO A 8 6.18 8.06 -1.25
C PRO A 8 5.64 7.13 -2.33
N SER A 9 6.43 6.84 -3.37
CA SER A 9 6.06 5.95 -4.47
C SER A 9 6.25 4.47 -4.09
N CYS A 10 7.41 4.06 -3.60
CA CYS A 10 7.70 2.63 -3.36
C CYS A 10 7.90 2.24 -1.89
N GLN A 11 7.74 3.19 -0.95
CA GLN A 11 7.94 3.04 0.49
C GLN A 11 9.30 2.49 0.94
N ARG A 12 10.27 2.33 0.01
CA ARG A 12 11.67 2.02 0.30
C ARG A 12 12.34 3.23 0.96
N PHE A 13 13.37 3.00 1.76
CA PHE A 13 14.18 4.10 2.29
C PHE A 13 14.76 4.92 1.15
N MET A 14 14.62 6.25 1.22
CA MET A 14 15.30 7.14 0.28
C MET A 14 16.82 7.06 0.54
N GLY A 15 17.59 6.87 -0.53
CA GLY A 15 19.03 7.04 -0.52
C GLY A 15 19.42 8.51 -0.67
N PHE A 16 20.71 8.81 -0.65
CA PHE A 16 21.23 10.16 -0.85
C PHE A 16 22.26 10.12 -2.00
N ARG A 17 22.02 10.88 -3.07
CA ARG A 17 22.90 10.96 -4.25
C ARG A 17 23.03 12.43 -4.66
N ASP A 18 24.26 12.91 -4.86
CA ASP A 18 24.56 14.29 -5.24
C ASP A 18 23.91 15.36 -4.33
N GLY A 19 23.85 15.09 -3.02
CA GLY A 19 23.25 16.01 -2.06
C GLY A 19 21.71 15.99 -2.02
N LYS A 20 21.05 15.11 -2.77
CA LYS A 20 19.58 14.98 -2.84
C LYS A 20 19.11 13.62 -2.35
N ALA A 21 17.97 13.60 -1.66
CA ALA A 21 17.30 12.36 -1.32
C ALA A 21 16.67 11.76 -2.60
N VAL A 22 17.12 10.57 -3.00
CA VAL A 22 16.64 9.87 -4.20
C VAL A 22 16.25 8.44 -3.88
N CYS A 23 15.15 7.99 -4.45
CA CYS A 23 14.76 6.59 -4.44
C CYS A 23 15.65 5.83 -5.44
N THR A 24 16.65 5.07 -5.02
CA THR A 24 17.50 4.31 -5.97
C THR A 24 16.77 3.18 -6.71
N VAL A 25 15.51 2.92 -6.35
CA VAL A 25 14.63 1.95 -7.01
C VAL A 25 13.78 2.60 -8.11
N CYS A 26 13.54 3.91 -8.02
CA CYS A 26 12.55 4.60 -8.83
C CYS A 26 12.97 6.00 -9.28
N ASP A 27 14.23 6.38 -9.02
CA ASP A 27 14.91 7.66 -9.27
C ASP A 27 14.13 8.95 -8.91
N GLY A 28 13.03 8.82 -8.16
CA GLY A 28 12.15 9.94 -7.81
C GLY A 28 11.19 10.36 -8.93
N GLU A 29 11.13 9.62 -10.05
CA GLU A 29 10.21 9.90 -11.14
C GLU A 29 8.83 9.32 -10.80
N VAL A 30 7.93 10.17 -10.31
CA VAL A 30 6.54 9.80 -10.10
C VAL A 30 5.88 9.79 -11.47
N ARG A 31 5.75 8.61 -12.10
CA ARG A 31 4.89 8.49 -13.29
C ARG A 31 3.48 8.91 -12.89
N PRO A 32 2.89 9.93 -13.53
CA PRO A 32 1.55 10.35 -13.19
C PRO A 32 0.57 9.21 -13.48
N VAL A 33 -0.22 8.84 -12.48
CA VAL A 33 -1.25 7.80 -12.61
C VAL A 33 -2.54 8.49 -13.06
N GLU A 34 -2.72 8.58 -14.37
CA GLU A 34 -3.84 9.32 -14.97
C GLU A 34 -4.80 8.42 -15.74
N LYS A 35 -4.34 7.26 -16.22
CA LYS A 35 -5.16 6.25 -16.88
C LYS A 35 -5.31 5.00 -16.01
N LEU A 36 -6.37 4.24 -16.28
CA LEU A 36 -6.59 2.97 -15.58
C LEU A 36 -5.40 2.00 -15.74
N ALA A 37 -4.77 1.96 -16.92
CA ALA A 37 -3.58 1.13 -17.16
C ALA A 37 -2.39 1.52 -16.25
N ASP A 38 -2.12 2.83 -16.10
CA ASP A 38 -1.04 3.31 -15.23
C ASP A 38 -1.30 2.94 -13.76
N ALA A 39 -2.57 2.90 -13.37
CA ALA A 39 -3.00 2.55 -12.03
C ALA A 39 -2.77 1.06 -11.73
N HIS A 40 -3.01 0.19 -12.71
CA HIS A 40 -2.69 -1.23 -12.60
C HIS A 40 -1.17 -1.45 -12.48
N ASP A 41 -0.38 -0.81 -13.34
CA ASP A 41 1.09 -0.87 -13.28
C ASP A 41 1.63 -0.42 -11.91
N ASP A 42 1.11 0.69 -11.37
CA ASP A 42 1.54 1.22 -10.08
C ASP A 42 1.10 0.32 -8.92
N ALA A 43 -0.12 -0.22 -8.96
CA ALA A 43 -0.61 -1.18 -7.97
C ALA A 43 0.23 -2.47 -7.95
N GLU A 44 0.60 -3.01 -9.11
CA GLU A 44 1.46 -4.20 -9.20
C GLU A 44 2.85 -3.92 -8.62
N ARG A 45 3.47 -2.79 -9.00
CA ARG A 45 4.78 -2.38 -8.48
C ARG A 45 4.81 -2.21 -6.97
N ARG A 46 3.73 -1.70 -6.37
CA ARG A 46 3.64 -1.45 -4.92
C ARG A 46 3.10 -2.64 -4.12
N ARG A 47 2.75 -3.74 -4.78
CA ARG A 47 2.09 -4.87 -4.13
C ARG A 47 2.97 -5.45 -3.01
N PRO A 48 2.44 -5.60 -1.78
CA PRO A 48 3.17 -6.24 -0.69
C PRO A 48 3.51 -7.71 -1.00
N GLU A 49 4.56 -8.22 -0.35
CA GLU A 49 4.85 -9.65 -0.32
C GLU A 49 3.70 -10.44 0.29
N GLN A 50 3.51 -11.70 -0.13
CA GLN A 50 2.40 -12.53 0.34
C GLN A 50 2.39 -12.74 1.86
N THR A 51 3.56 -12.80 2.47
CA THR A 51 3.76 -12.95 3.92
C THR A 51 3.80 -11.62 4.67
N ALA A 52 3.53 -10.49 4.00
CA ALA A 52 3.52 -9.20 4.65
C ALA A 52 2.45 -9.12 5.75
N MET A 53 2.76 -8.39 6.81
CA MET A 53 1.83 -8.16 7.92
C MET A 53 0.50 -7.57 7.42
N PRO A 54 -0.64 -7.90 8.05
CA PRO A 54 -1.96 -7.39 7.65
C PRO A 54 -2.01 -5.86 7.54
N SER A 55 -1.30 -5.14 8.43
CA SER A 55 -1.22 -3.67 8.39
C SER A 55 -0.62 -3.11 7.09
N LYS A 56 0.32 -3.83 6.45
CA LYS A 56 0.89 -3.43 5.16
C LYS A 56 -0.12 -3.64 4.02
N TRP A 57 -0.86 -4.74 4.07
CA TRP A 57 -1.95 -5.00 3.12
C TRP A 57 -3.07 -3.96 3.23
N ILE A 58 -3.50 -3.62 4.46
CA ILE A 58 -4.49 -2.56 4.70
C ILE A 58 -4.01 -1.21 4.14
N ALA A 59 -2.75 -0.83 4.42
CA ALA A 59 -2.18 0.41 3.91
C ALA A 59 -2.14 0.44 2.37
N PHE A 60 -1.79 -0.69 1.74
CA PHE A 60 -1.77 -0.86 0.29
C PHE A 60 -3.18 -0.70 -0.31
N HIS A 61 -4.17 -1.44 0.17
CA HIS A 61 -5.54 -1.39 -0.34
C HIS A 61 -6.16 0.01 -0.17
N ARG A 62 -5.95 0.67 0.98
CA ARG A 62 -6.37 2.07 1.19
C ARG A 62 -5.71 3.05 0.22
N ALA A 63 -4.44 2.86 -0.09
CA ALA A 63 -3.74 3.70 -1.06
C ALA A 63 -4.28 3.48 -2.48
N ASN A 64 -4.54 2.23 -2.86
CA ASN A 64 -5.11 1.90 -4.17
C ASN A 64 -6.53 2.43 -4.34
N ALA A 65 -7.38 2.34 -3.32
CA ALA A 65 -8.74 2.88 -3.38
C ALA A 65 -8.73 4.36 -3.75
N ARG A 66 -7.92 5.17 -3.05
CA ARG A 66 -7.76 6.60 -3.35
C ARG A 66 -7.18 6.87 -4.73
N MET A 67 -6.27 6.02 -5.20
CA MET A 67 -5.66 6.15 -6.51
C MET A 67 -6.70 5.90 -7.62
N TYR A 68 -7.44 4.80 -7.53
CA TYR A 68 -8.47 4.48 -8.52
C TYR A 68 -9.63 5.48 -8.50
N GLU A 69 -10.02 6.01 -7.34
CA GLU A 69 -10.99 7.13 -7.26
C GLU A 69 -10.51 8.35 -8.05
N ARG A 70 -9.25 8.76 -7.86
CA ARG A 70 -8.67 9.89 -8.60
C ARG A 70 -8.60 9.62 -10.10
N VAL A 71 -8.26 8.39 -10.50
CA VAL A 71 -8.22 7.99 -11.91
C VAL A 71 -9.61 8.02 -12.52
N ALA A 72 -10.65 7.66 -11.77
CA ALA A 72 -12.03 7.72 -12.26
C ALA A 72 -12.45 9.16 -12.64
N ASP A 73 -11.92 10.17 -11.96
CA ASP A 73 -12.19 11.58 -12.27
C ASP A 73 -11.42 12.07 -13.51
N ILE A 74 -10.23 11.52 -13.76
CA ILE A 74 -9.31 11.93 -14.83
C ILE A 74 -9.61 11.17 -16.13
N ASP A 75 -9.59 9.83 -16.07
CA ASP A 75 -9.85 8.92 -17.19
C ASP A 75 -11.35 8.61 -17.29
N ARG A 76 -12.10 9.58 -17.80
CA ARG A 76 -13.56 9.45 -17.90
C ARG A 76 -14.03 8.31 -18.83
N GLY A 77 -13.16 7.81 -19.70
CA GLY A 77 -13.44 6.63 -20.54
C GLY A 77 -13.52 5.33 -19.74
N HIS A 78 -12.79 5.26 -18.62
CA HIS A 78 -12.77 4.12 -17.70
C HIS A 78 -13.37 4.45 -16.34
N HIS A 79 -14.13 5.54 -16.23
CA HIS A 79 -14.68 6.04 -14.96
C HIS A 79 -15.33 4.94 -14.10
N HIS A 80 -16.27 4.20 -14.66
CA HIS A 80 -17.00 3.16 -13.93
C HIS A 80 -16.11 1.97 -13.55
N GLU A 81 -15.14 1.63 -14.40
CA GLU A 81 -14.20 0.55 -14.12
C GLU A 81 -13.23 0.96 -13.00
N ALA A 82 -12.71 2.18 -13.04
CA ALA A 82 -11.88 2.73 -11.97
C ALA A 82 -12.64 2.81 -10.64
N LEU A 83 -13.91 3.22 -10.62
CA LEU A 83 -14.73 3.18 -9.41
C LEU A 83 -14.97 1.75 -8.90
N TYR A 84 -15.19 0.79 -9.80
CA TYR A 84 -15.29 -0.62 -9.43
C TYR A 84 -14.01 -1.09 -8.71
N TRP A 85 -12.83 -0.74 -9.23
CA TRP A 85 -11.56 -1.08 -8.59
C TRP A 85 -11.40 -0.39 -7.24
N ALA A 86 -11.77 0.88 -7.12
CA ALA A 86 -11.75 1.59 -5.84
C ALA A 86 -12.59 0.88 -4.77
N ASP A 87 -13.82 0.50 -5.11
CA ASP A 87 -14.73 -0.20 -4.20
C ASP A 87 -14.22 -1.61 -3.86
N ARG A 88 -13.64 -2.32 -4.82
CA ARG A 88 -13.00 -3.61 -4.57
C ARG A 88 -11.85 -3.49 -3.57
N GLU A 89 -11.02 -2.45 -3.70
CA GLU A 89 -9.92 -2.22 -2.77
C GLU A 89 -10.40 -1.86 -1.37
N ARG A 90 -11.52 -1.14 -1.23
CA ARG A 90 -12.16 -0.90 0.07
C ARG A 90 -12.64 -2.20 0.71
N ARG A 91 -13.29 -3.09 -0.05
CA ARG A 91 -13.71 -4.41 0.44
C ARG A 91 -12.52 -5.28 0.87
N ASN A 92 -11.41 -5.21 0.12
CA ASN A 92 -10.19 -5.92 0.50
C ASN A 92 -9.63 -5.44 1.86
N VAL A 93 -9.77 -4.15 2.20
CA VAL A 93 -9.42 -3.65 3.54
C VAL A 93 -10.26 -4.36 4.60
N ASP A 94 -11.58 -4.40 4.40
CA ASP A 94 -12.52 -5.02 5.34
C ASP A 94 -12.21 -6.51 5.52
N GLU A 95 -11.91 -7.22 4.43
CA GLU A 95 -11.52 -8.64 4.46
C GLU A 95 -10.22 -8.88 5.23
N VAL A 96 -9.20 -8.05 5.01
CA VAL A 96 -7.92 -8.17 5.73
C VAL A 96 -8.08 -7.80 7.21
N GLU A 97 -8.88 -6.80 7.54
CA GLU A 97 -9.18 -6.42 8.94
C GLU A 97 -9.96 -7.52 9.67
N ALA A 98 -10.96 -8.12 9.01
CA ALA A 98 -11.69 -9.27 9.54
C ALA A 98 -10.77 -10.47 9.76
N ALA A 99 -9.95 -10.83 8.77
CA ALA A 99 -9.00 -11.94 8.88
C ALA A 99 -7.96 -11.70 9.98
N ALA A 100 -7.43 -10.48 10.11
CA ALA A 100 -6.49 -10.12 11.15
C ALA A 100 -7.10 -10.23 12.56
N THR A 101 -8.38 -9.90 12.71
CA THR A 101 -9.12 -10.02 13.97
C THR A 101 -9.33 -11.48 14.36
N LEU A 102 -9.69 -12.33 13.39
CA LEU A 102 -9.85 -13.78 13.59
C LEU A 102 -8.51 -14.48 13.86
N ALA A 103 -7.40 -13.92 13.37
CA ALA A 103 -6.06 -14.48 13.52
C ALA A 103 -5.34 -14.06 14.82
N VAL A 104 -5.93 -13.23 15.69
CA VAL A 104 -5.31 -12.90 16.98
C VAL A 104 -5.30 -14.16 17.86
N PRO A 105 -4.13 -14.78 18.14
CA PRO A 105 -4.08 -15.84 19.13
C PRO A 105 -4.28 -15.19 20.50
N GLY A 106 -5.20 -15.76 21.29
CA GLY A 106 -5.48 -15.32 22.65
C GLY A 106 -4.20 -15.09 23.43
N LYS A 107 -4.00 -13.86 23.90
CA LYS A 107 -3.01 -13.59 24.94
C LYS A 107 -3.51 -14.28 26.22
N GLU A 108 -2.88 -15.39 26.59
CA GLU A 108 -2.56 -15.73 27.98
C GLU A 108 -1.65 -16.97 28.03
N ARG A 109 -0.33 -16.72 28.08
CA ARG A 109 0.58 -17.66 28.75
C ARG A 109 0.33 -17.51 30.25
N LYS A 110 -0.45 -18.42 30.83
CA LYS A 110 -0.24 -18.79 32.23
C LYS A 110 1.05 -19.61 32.28
N GLU A 111 1.97 -19.17 33.13
CA GLU A 111 2.86 -20.00 33.97
C GLU A 111 4.25 -19.35 34.07
N GLU A 112 4.47 -18.60 35.16
CA GLU A 112 5.71 -18.71 35.92
C GLU A 112 5.35 -18.84 37.41
N ARG A 113 5.25 -20.11 37.78
CA ARG A 113 5.57 -20.70 39.09
C ARG A 113 6.67 -19.90 39.79
N HIS A 114 6.35 -19.28 40.92
CA HIS A 114 7.30 -18.82 41.92
C HIS A 114 6.83 -19.32 43.29
N GLY A 115 7.68 -20.13 43.92
CA GLY A 115 7.62 -20.49 45.35
C GLY A 115 6.87 -21.77 45.63
#